data_AF-A0A022XZ23-F1
#
_entry.id   AF-A0A022XZ23-F1
#
_cell.length_a   1.000
_cell.length_b   1.000
_cell.length_c   1.000
_cell.angle_alpha   90.00
_cell.angle_beta   90.00
_cell.angle_gamma   90.00
#
_symmetry.space_group_name_H-M   'P 1'
#
loop_
_entity.id
_entity.type
_entity.pdbx_description
1 polymer ?
#
loop_
_entity_poly.entity_id
_entity_poly.type
_entity_poly.pdbx_seq_one_letter_code
_entity_poly.pdbx_strand_id
1 'polypeptide(L)'
;MAITYALMQRLEELTEKDPERMKVLKKARVVAVNKEGNQVTGVTYEYNGQTHTEEGVVVLATGGYAADFTETSLLKKWRPDTIGLSSTNGVHATGDGQKMLMAIGANGIDMDKVQVHPTGLIDPKDPGSKWKFLAAEALRGEGGILLNSDGERFADELGHRDYVSGQMWKEKEKKKWPIRLVLNSKASNILDFHTRHYSGRGLMKKMTGAELAKEIGCGEAALRKTFDDYNAIGEGKKPDPWGKKFFHNLPMKVEDTFYVALMEPVLHFTMGGIEINDKAQVLNSEKKPFDGLFACGELAGGVHGANRLGGSSLLGCVVYGRVAGDSASQYLFQQLLKNPAASSAAGGAQQRLNQISLHIDPNQPGKVSVEWSAPSGKPCNTQSLVTPSTTASASTSASPTSSSSSAPAASSGAGAGATSAGPEPVAADVANFKVPEKEFTMEEVAKHNKKDDLWIVVKGVVMDVTNWLDEHPGGAQALFSHMGRDATEEFEMLHDDEVIPKYAAGIVIGRVKGQTPSLEY
;
A
#
# COMPACT_ATOMS: atom_id res chain seq x y z
N MET A 1 3.87 5.03 3.16
CA MET A 1 4.63 5.52 1.99
C MET A 1 6.04 4.93 1.96
N ALA A 2 6.87 5.09 3.01
CA ALA A 2 8.28 4.61 2.96
C ALA A 2 8.47 3.15 2.50
N ILE A 3 7.72 2.18 3.07
CA ILE A 3 7.84 0.77 2.66
C ILE A 3 7.48 0.56 1.19
N THR A 4 6.39 1.18 0.72
CA THR A 4 5.92 0.98 -0.66
C THR A 4 6.87 1.62 -1.68
N TYR A 5 7.38 2.83 -1.41
CA TYR A 5 8.39 3.47 -2.26
C TYR A 5 9.69 2.66 -2.32
N ALA A 6 10.20 2.22 -1.17
CA ALA A 6 11.43 1.42 -1.14
C ALA A 6 11.29 0.12 -1.94
N LEU A 7 10.12 -0.54 -1.86
CA LEU A 7 9.84 -1.73 -2.66
C LEU A 7 9.75 -1.41 -4.16
N MET A 8 9.03 -0.34 -4.54
CA MET A 8 8.89 0.07 -5.95
C MET A 8 10.24 0.43 -6.57
N GLN A 9 11.00 1.31 -5.92
CA GLN A 9 12.34 1.70 -6.37
C GLN A 9 13.23 0.47 -6.52
N ARG A 10 13.21 -0.44 -5.55
CA ARG A 10 14.01 -1.65 -5.62
C ARG A 10 13.62 -2.56 -6.79
N LEU A 11 12.32 -2.69 -7.07
CA LEU A 11 11.82 -3.48 -8.20
C LEU A 11 12.26 -2.87 -9.53
N GLU A 12 12.18 -1.54 -9.68
CA GLU A 12 12.64 -0.82 -10.87
C GLU A 12 14.15 -0.96 -11.09
N GLU A 13 14.95 -0.73 -10.05
CA GLU A 13 16.40 -0.94 -10.08
C GLU A 13 16.76 -2.35 -10.57
N LEU A 14 16.03 -3.38 -10.10
CA LEU A 14 16.25 -4.76 -10.50
C LEU A 14 15.85 -5.00 -11.96
N THR A 15 14.78 -4.37 -12.46
CA THR A 15 14.42 -4.48 -13.87
C THR A 15 15.44 -3.81 -14.80
N GLU A 16 16.06 -2.72 -14.36
CA GLU A 16 17.10 -2.03 -15.13
C GLU A 16 18.45 -2.77 -15.09
N LYS A 17 18.84 -3.23 -13.90
CA LYS A 17 20.14 -3.87 -13.67
C LYS A 17 20.18 -5.32 -14.18
N ASP A 18 19.08 -6.05 -14.01
CA ASP A 18 18.98 -7.48 -14.29
C ASP A 18 17.71 -7.82 -15.13
N PRO A 19 17.53 -7.23 -16.34
CA PRO A 19 16.30 -7.38 -17.14
C PRO A 19 15.97 -8.81 -17.57
N GLU A 20 16.98 -9.68 -17.63
CA GLU A 20 16.82 -11.11 -17.91
C GLU A 20 16.31 -11.92 -16.70
N ARG A 21 16.41 -11.35 -15.49
CA ARG A 21 15.98 -12.00 -14.24
C ARG A 21 14.66 -11.47 -13.71
N MET A 22 14.31 -10.24 -14.05
CA MET A 22 13.10 -9.60 -13.56
C MET A 22 12.52 -8.67 -14.61
N LYS A 23 11.22 -8.87 -14.89
CA LYS A 23 10.43 -8.01 -15.78
C LYS A 23 9.17 -7.57 -15.06
N VAL A 24 8.78 -6.33 -15.25
CA VAL A 24 7.51 -5.79 -14.74
C VAL A 24 6.69 -5.33 -15.93
N LEU A 25 5.56 -5.99 -16.15
CA LEU A 25 4.60 -5.64 -17.19
C LEU A 25 3.45 -4.85 -16.56
N LYS A 26 3.42 -3.53 -16.82
CA LYS A 26 2.29 -2.67 -16.44
C LYS A 26 1.15 -2.87 -17.45
N LYS A 27 -0.09 -2.56 -17.05
CA LYS A 27 -1.29 -2.72 -17.90
C LYS A 27 -1.49 -4.15 -18.44
N ALA A 28 -0.88 -5.13 -17.77
CA ALA A 28 -1.09 -6.55 -18.03
C ALA A 28 -2.06 -7.10 -16.97
N ARG A 29 -3.24 -7.53 -17.40
CA ARG A 29 -4.27 -8.05 -16.49
C ARG A 29 -4.28 -9.57 -16.54
N VAL A 30 -3.89 -10.23 -15.46
CA VAL A 30 -4.09 -11.67 -15.31
C VAL A 30 -5.59 -11.97 -15.25
N VAL A 31 -6.06 -12.84 -16.13
CA VAL A 31 -7.48 -13.22 -16.27
C VAL A 31 -7.76 -14.69 -15.91
N ALA A 32 -6.73 -15.54 -15.90
CA ALA A 32 -6.83 -16.92 -15.45
C ALA A 32 -5.53 -17.45 -14.85
N VAL A 33 -5.66 -18.40 -13.92
CA VAL A 33 -4.58 -19.26 -13.44
C VAL A 33 -4.74 -20.63 -14.10
N ASN A 34 -3.73 -21.05 -14.84
CA ASN A 34 -3.75 -22.28 -15.65
C ASN A 34 -3.33 -23.47 -14.80
N LYS A 35 -4.01 -24.61 -14.95
CA LYS A 35 -3.71 -25.81 -14.18
C LYS A 35 -4.07 -27.12 -14.89
N GLU A 36 -3.34 -28.16 -14.53
CA GLU A 36 -3.62 -29.56 -14.86
C GLU A 36 -3.81 -30.36 -13.56
N GLY A 37 -5.04 -30.83 -13.31
CA GLY A 37 -5.35 -31.46 -12.01
C GLY A 37 -5.12 -30.50 -10.84
N ASN A 38 -4.23 -30.86 -9.90
CA ASN A 38 -3.84 -30.01 -8.75
C ASN A 38 -2.60 -29.13 -9.03
N GLN A 39 -1.96 -29.30 -10.18
CA GLN A 39 -0.75 -28.59 -10.54
C GLN A 39 -1.06 -27.32 -11.31
N VAL A 40 -0.64 -26.17 -10.79
CA VAL A 40 -0.65 -24.90 -11.51
C VAL A 40 0.54 -24.87 -12.47
N THR A 41 0.26 -24.52 -13.72
CA THR A 41 1.24 -24.48 -14.81
C THR A 41 1.62 -23.06 -15.20
N GLY A 42 0.79 -22.06 -14.90
CA GLY A 42 1.06 -20.69 -15.27
C GLY A 42 -0.14 -19.76 -15.14
N VAL A 43 -0.13 -18.67 -15.89
CA VAL A 43 -1.21 -17.68 -15.97
C VAL A 43 -1.52 -17.29 -17.41
N THR A 44 -2.76 -16.94 -17.66
CA THR A 44 -3.19 -16.25 -18.88
C THR A 44 -3.53 -14.80 -18.54
N TYR A 45 -3.03 -13.86 -19.35
CA TYR A 45 -3.19 -12.44 -19.12
C TYR A 45 -3.49 -11.66 -20.41
N GLU A 46 -4.16 -10.53 -20.26
CA GLU A 46 -4.42 -9.58 -21.34
C GLU A 46 -3.37 -8.47 -21.31
N TYR A 47 -2.75 -8.20 -22.45
CA TYR A 47 -1.77 -7.12 -22.63
C TYR A 47 -1.87 -6.57 -24.05
N ASN A 48 -1.98 -5.24 -24.19
CA ASN A 48 -2.15 -4.55 -25.48
C ASN A 48 -3.29 -5.11 -26.35
N GLY A 49 -4.42 -5.47 -25.72
CA GLY A 49 -5.59 -6.02 -26.40
C GLY A 49 -5.42 -7.46 -26.91
N GLN A 50 -4.34 -8.14 -26.52
CA GLN A 50 -4.05 -9.52 -26.89
C GLN A 50 -3.98 -10.41 -25.65
N THR A 51 -4.33 -11.68 -25.83
CA THR A 51 -4.21 -12.70 -24.80
C THR A 51 -2.85 -13.39 -24.89
N HIS A 52 -2.16 -13.47 -23.76
CA HIS A 52 -0.85 -14.09 -23.60
C HIS A 52 -0.90 -15.17 -22.52
N THR A 53 0.07 -16.07 -22.53
CA THR A 53 0.25 -17.09 -21.49
C THR A 53 1.69 -17.11 -21.04
N GLU A 54 1.90 -17.18 -19.74
CA GLU A 54 3.21 -17.35 -19.12
C GLU A 54 3.20 -18.62 -18.27
N GLU A 55 4.14 -19.51 -18.50
CA GLU A 55 4.26 -20.79 -17.79
C GLU A 55 5.23 -20.66 -16.61
N GLY A 56 4.89 -21.23 -15.47
CA GLY A 56 5.73 -21.25 -14.28
C GLY A 56 4.95 -21.37 -12.98
N VAL A 57 5.69 -21.27 -11.87
CA VAL A 57 5.07 -21.11 -10.55
C VAL A 57 4.38 -19.75 -10.45
N VAL A 58 3.26 -19.71 -9.74
CA VAL A 58 2.44 -18.50 -9.64
C VAL A 58 2.38 -18.03 -8.19
N VAL A 59 2.70 -16.75 -7.98
CA VAL A 59 2.49 -16.04 -6.71
C VAL A 59 1.48 -14.92 -6.94
N LEU A 60 0.29 -14.98 -6.33
CA LEU A 60 -0.70 -13.91 -6.44
C LEU A 60 -0.61 -12.94 -5.26
N ALA A 61 -0.60 -11.64 -5.56
CA ALA A 61 -0.52 -10.54 -4.59
C ALA A 61 -1.49 -9.40 -4.94
N THR A 62 -2.73 -9.72 -5.31
CA THR A 62 -3.67 -8.79 -5.97
C THR A 62 -4.48 -7.89 -5.03
N GLY A 63 -4.17 -7.88 -3.73
CA GLY A 63 -4.92 -7.08 -2.74
C GLY A 63 -6.32 -7.62 -2.43
N GLY A 64 -7.14 -6.77 -1.81
CA GLY A 64 -8.49 -7.11 -1.31
C GLY A 64 -9.64 -6.88 -2.28
N TYR A 65 -10.87 -6.88 -1.73
CA TYR A 65 -12.12 -6.70 -2.47
C TYR A 65 -13.03 -5.59 -1.92
N ALA A 66 -12.49 -4.66 -1.11
CA ALA A 66 -13.23 -3.57 -0.47
C ALA A 66 -13.64 -2.41 -1.42
N ALA A 67 -13.30 -2.49 -2.71
CA ALA A 67 -13.69 -1.54 -3.75
C ALA A 67 -14.69 -2.13 -4.76
N ASP A 68 -15.09 -3.40 -4.60
CA ASP A 68 -15.99 -4.06 -5.54
C ASP A 68 -17.46 -3.78 -5.22
N PHE A 69 -18.09 -2.90 -5.99
CA PHE A 69 -19.51 -2.59 -5.90
C PHE A 69 -20.34 -3.17 -7.06
N THR A 70 -19.77 -4.12 -7.81
CA THR A 70 -20.46 -4.77 -8.93
C THR A 70 -21.42 -5.87 -8.46
N GLU A 71 -22.23 -6.39 -9.38
CA GLU A 71 -23.16 -7.48 -9.08
C GLU A 71 -22.46 -8.80 -8.68
N THR A 72 -21.23 -9.02 -9.15
CA THR A 72 -20.43 -10.22 -8.82
C THR A 72 -19.57 -10.02 -7.57
N SER A 73 -19.85 -8.97 -6.80
CA SER A 73 -19.05 -8.57 -5.66
C SER A 73 -19.01 -9.61 -4.54
N LEU A 74 -17.79 -9.89 -4.07
CA LEU A 74 -17.57 -10.68 -2.86
C LEU A 74 -18.12 -9.96 -1.62
N LEU A 75 -18.12 -8.62 -1.59
CA LEU A 75 -18.81 -7.86 -0.53
C LEU A 75 -20.31 -8.13 -0.56
N LYS A 76 -20.94 -8.06 -1.75
CA LYS A 76 -22.38 -8.31 -1.87
C LYS A 76 -22.76 -9.73 -1.46
N LYS A 77 -21.90 -10.71 -1.74
CA LYS A 77 -22.09 -12.11 -1.35
C LYS A 77 -21.96 -12.35 0.16
N TRP A 78 -20.93 -11.80 0.79
CA TRP A 78 -20.58 -12.15 2.18
C TRP A 78 -20.94 -11.09 3.22
N ARG A 79 -21.02 -9.82 2.84
CA ARG A 79 -21.33 -8.66 3.69
C ARG A 79 -22.26 -7.65 3.00
N PRO A 80 -23.47 -8.08 2.58
CA PRO A 80 -24.43 -7.22 1.88
C PRO A 80 -24.83 -5.99 2.71
N ASP A 81 -24.73 -6.06 4.05
CA ASP A 81 -24.95 -4.96 4.98
C ASP A 81 -23.98 -3.78 4.80
N THR A 82 -22.82 -4.01 4.18
CA THR A 82 -21.77 -2.99 4.03
C THR A 82 -21.66 -2.37 2.64
N ILE A 83 -22.38 -2.89 1.64
CA ILE A 83 -22.25 -2.47 0.24
C ILE A 83 -22.57 -0.98 0.02
N GLY A 84 -23.43 -0.42 0.88
CA GLY A 84 -23.82 0.99 0.85
C GLY A 84 -22.72 1.95 1.30
N LEU A 85 -21.71 1.48 2.04
CA LEU A 85 -20.66 2.32 2.61
C LEU A 85 -19.67 2.81 1.55
N SER A 86 -19.11 4.00 1.76
CA SER A 86 -17.95 4.50 0.98
C SER A 86 -16.69 3.71 1.32
N SER A 87 -15.67 3.77 0.47
CA SER A 87 -14.41 3.04 0.61
C SER A 87 -13.20 3.95 0.57
N THR A 88 -12.13 3.55 1.25
CA THR A 88 -10.82 4.21 1.16
C THR A 88 -9.86 3.49 0.22
N ASN A 89 -10.33 2.46 -0.47
CA ASN A 89 -9.50 1.64 -1.34
C ASN A 89 -9.30 2.30 -2.70
N GLY A 90 -8.23 1.91 -3.40
CA GLY A 90 -8.13 2.16 -4.83
C GLY A 90 -9.21 1.39 -5.58
N VAL A 91 -9.68 1.95 -6.70
CA VAL A 91 -10.76 1.35 -7.52
C VAL A 91 -10.40 -0.04 -8.07
N HIS A 92 -9.12 -0.41 -8.04
CA HIS A 92 -8.59 -1.70 -8.49
C HIS A 92 -8.76 -2.84 -7.45
N ALA A 93 -9.15 -2.56 -6.20
CA ALA A 93 -9.31 -3.58 -5.16
C ALA A 93 -10.65 -4.34 -5.29
N THR A 94 -10.82 -5.04 -6.42
CA THR A 94 -12.09 -5.65 -6.86
C THR A 94 -12.20 -7.15 -6.61
N GLY A 95 -11.22 -7.74 -5.92
CA GLY A 95 -11.23 -9.16 -5.59
C GLY A 95 -10.95 -10.11 -6.75
N ASP A 96 -10.33 -9.63 -7.83
CA ASP A 96 -10.11 -10.42 -9.05
C ASP A 96 -9.30 -11.69 -8.77
N GLY A 97 -8.22 -11.59 -7.97
CA GLY A 97 -7.41 -12.75 -7.56
C GLY A 97 -8.20 -13.76 -6.73
N GLN A 98 -8.98 -13.30 -5.76
CA GLN A 98 -9.83 -14.17 -4.94
C GLN A 98 -10.85 -14.90 -5.81
N LYS A 99 -11.52 -14.19 -6.73
CA LYS A 99 -12.50 -14.79 -7.65
C LYS A 99 -11.85 -15.83 -8.57
N MET A 100 -10.69 -15.52 -9.16
CA MET A 100 -9.94 -16.45 -10.01
C MET A 100 -9.55 -17.72 -9.25
N LEU A 101 -9.01 -17.57 -8.04
CA LEU A 101 -8.58 -18.70 -7.23
C LEU A 101 -9.75 -19.56 -6.76
N MET A 102 -10.85 -18.95 -6.32
CA MET A 102 -12.07 -19.68 -5.98
C MET A 102 -12.63 -20.46 -7.17
N ALA A 103 -12.58 -19.90 -8.38
CA ALA A 103 -13.06 -20.57 -9.59
C ALA A 103 -12.28 -21.85 -9.93
N ILE A 104 -11.00 -21.93 -9.55
CA ILE A 104 -10.18 -23.15 -9.75
C ILE A 104 -10.20 -24.10 -8.54
N GLY A 105 -11.02 -23.81 -7.52
CA GLY A 105 -11.22 -24.67 -6.35
C GLY A 105 -10.40 -24.31 -5.11
N ALA A 106 -9.80 -23.12 -5.06
CA ALA A 106 -9.17 -22.62 -3.84
C ALA A 106 -10.21 -22.29 -2.76
N ASN A 107 -9.87 -22.58 -1.51
CA ASN A 107 -10.76 -22.34 -0.39
C ASN A 107 -10.69 -20.86 0.06
N GLY A 108 -11.85 -20.26 0.29
CA GLY A 108 -11.97 -18.99 1.00
C GLY A 108 -12.03 -19.23 2.52
N ILE A 109 -11.43 -18.33 3.29
CA ILE A 109 -11.52 -18.31 4.75
C ILE A 109 -11.92 -16.92 5.22
N ASP A 110 -12.76 -16.84 6.26
CA ASP A 110 -13.16 -15.59 6.91
C ASP A 110 -13.76 -14.55 5.96
N MET A 111 -14.38 -14.95 4.85
CA MET A 111 -14.84 -14.05 3.77
C MET A 111 -15.85 -12.97 4.23
N ASP A 112 -16.54 -13.20 5.34
CA ASP A 112 -17.45 -12.25 5.99
C ASP A 112 -16.71 -11.21 6.87
N LYS A 113 -15.42 -11.42 7.15
CA LYS A 113 -14.58 -10.51 7.94
C LYS A 113 -14.06 -9.39 7.05
N VAL A 114 -14.90 -8.37 6.93
CA VAL A 114 -14.61 -7.08 6.26
C VAL A 114 -14.59 -5.99 7.32
N GLN A 115 -13.50 -5.23 7.37
CA GLN A 115 -13.32 -4.15 8.32
C GLN A 115 -13.87 -2.84 7.78
N VAL A 116 -14.71 -2.22 8.62
CA VAL A 116 -15.14 -0.85 8.49
C VAL A 116 -14.25 0.01 9.40
N HIS A 117 -13.63 1.04 8.83
CA HIS A 117 -12.80 2.00 9.55
C HIS A 117 -13.64 3.19 10.01
N PRO A 118 -13.49 3.72 11.24
CA PRO A 118 -14.35 4.78 11.77
C PRO A 118 -14.09 6.17 11.18
N THR A 119 -12.87 6.43 10.70
CA THR A 119 -12.43 7.79 10.32
C THR A 119 -12.14 7.92 8.82
N GLY A 120 -13.19 7.76 7.99
CA GLY A 120 -13.17 8.24 6.61
C GLY A 120 -13.46 9.74 6.55
N LEU A 121 -12.58 10.52 5.93
CA LEU A 121 -12.71 11.97 5.80
C LEU A 121 -13.81 12.31 4.81
N ILE A 122 -14.82 13.07 5.27
CA ILE A 122 -15.84 13.64 4.41
C ILE A 122 -15.30 14.94 3.83
N ASP A 123 -15.16 15.01 2.50
CA ASP A 123 -14.91 16.27 1.81
C ASP A 123 -16.18 17.14 1.88
N PRO A 124 -16.13 18.36 2.47
CA PRO A 124 -17.28 19.26 2.50
C PRO A 124 -17.79 19.66 1.11
N LYS A 125 -16.94 19.60 0.07
CA LYS A 125 -17.30 19.92 -1.32
C LYS A 125 -17.95 18.75 -2.05
N ASP A 126 -17.67 17.52 -1.62
CA ASP A 126 -18.29 16.30 -2.16
C ASP A 126 -18.62 15.28 -1.05
N PRO A 127 -19.60 15.59 -0.17
CA PRO A 127 -19.90 14.72 0.96
C PRO A 127 -20.42 13.34 0.54
N GLY A 128 -20.99 13.22 -0.66
CA GLY A 128 -21.58 12.00 -1.19
C GLY A 128 -20.60 11.06 -1.90
N SER A 129 -19.32 11.44 -2.01
CA SER A 129 -18.32 10.62 -2.71
C SER A 129 -18.30 9.18 -2.18
N LYS A 130 -18.21 8.21 -3.11
CA LYS A 130 -17.99 6.80 -2.76
C LYS A 130 -16.56 6.54 -2.28
N TRP A 131 -15.63 7.44 -2.59
CA TRP A 131 -14.20 7.32 -2.30
C TRP A 131 -13.76 8.37 -1.28
N LYS A 132 -13.20 7.91 -0.17
CA LYS A 132 -12.84 8.76 0.97
C LYS A 132 -11.36 8.65 1.27
N PHE A 133 -10.74 9.77 1.63
CA PHE A 133 -9.42 9.72 2.24
C PHE A 133 -9.53 9.14 3.64
N LEU A 134 -8.58 8.29 4.00
CA LEU A 134 -8.48 7.76 5.35
C LEU A 134 -7.80 8.81 6.26
N ALA A 135 -8.47 9.20 7.34
CA ALA A 135 -7.82 9.88 8.44
C ALA A 135 -7.02 8.87 9.26
N ALA A 136 -5.71 9.12 9.42
CA ALA A 136 -4.81 8.24 10.13
C ALA A 136 -5.29 7.97 11.57
N GLU A 137 -5.20 6.71 12.00
CA GLU A 137 -5.55 6.30 13.38
C GLU A 137 -4.68 7.02 14.43
N ALA A 138 -3.46 7.42 14.04
CA ALA A 138 -2.57 8.25 14.84
C ALA A 138 -3.21 9.56 15.30
N LEU A 139 -4.15 10.14 14.53
CA LEU A 139 -4.86 11.35 14.95
C LEU A 139 -5.63 11.15 16.27
N ARG A 140 -6.27 9.97 16.44
CA ARG A 140 -6.92 9.58 17.71
C ARG A 140 -5.88 9.14 18.74
N GLY A 141 -4.84 8.42 18.28
CA GLY A 141 -3.68 7.99 19.08
C GLY A 141 -3.05 9.12 19.88
N GLU A 142 -2.80 10.25 19.23
CA GLU A 142 -2.19 11.44 19.79
C GLU A 142 -3.21 12.37 20.50
N GLY A 143 -4.39 11.88 20.87
CA GLY A 143 -5.32 12.63 21.71
C GLY A 143 -6.45 13.36 20.97
N GLY A 144 -6.59 13.14 19.65
CA GLY A 144 -7.79 13.56 18.93
C GLY A 144 -9.04 12.84 19.46
N ILE A 145 -10.11 13.60 19.70
CA ILE A 145 -11.38 13.08 20.21
C ILE A 145 -12.47 13.10 19.14
N LEU A 146 -13.50 12.27 19.32
CA LEU A 146 -14.69 12.28 18.46
C LEU A 146 -15.86 12.96 19.16
N LEU A 147 -16.41 14.00 18.53
CA LEU A 147 -17.59 14.73 19.01
C LEU A 147 -18.77 14.53 18.07
N ASN A 148 -19.96 14.36 18.64
CA ASN A 148 -21.20 14.30 17.88
C ASN A 148 -21.74 15.72 17.55
N SER A 149 -22.97 15.81 17.02
CA SER A 149 -23.62 17.08 16.70
C SER A 149 -23.89 17.99 17.89
N ASP A 150 -23.85 17.45 19.11
CA ASP A 150 -24.13 18.18 20.34
C ASP A 150 -22.83 18.61 21.06
N GLY A 151 -21.67 18.29 20.49
CA GLY A 151 -20.36 18.57 21.09
C GLY A 151 -19.98 17.60 22.21
N GLU A 152 -20.57 16.41 22.22
CA GLU A 152 -20.36 15.39 23.24
C GLU A 152 -19.49 14.24 22.72
N ARG A 153 -18.65 13.68 23.59
CA ARG A 153 -17.99 12.40 23.37
C ARG A 153 -19.01 11.25 23.44
N PHE A 154 -18.72 10.15 22.75
CA PHE A 154 -19.62 8.99 22.69
C PHE A 154 -18.91 7.62 22.67
N ALA A 155 -17.58 7.59 22.78
CA ALA A 155 -16.79 6.36 22.73
C ALA A 155 -15.42 6.52 23.40
N ASP A 156 -14.74 5.39 23.65
CA ASP A 156 -13.27 5.38 23.72
C ASP A 156 -12.74 5.40 22.28
N GLU A 157 -12.10 6.50 21.92
CA GLU A 157 -11.56 6.74 20.59
C GLU A 157 -10.39 5.81 20.23
N LEU A 158 -9.81 5.09 21.20
CA LEU A 158 -8.75 4.11 20.98
C LEU A 158 -9.27 2.66 20.99
N GLY A 159 -10.58 2.47 21.09
CA GLY A 159 -11.19 1.15 20.94
C GLY A 159 -10.96 0.55 19.55
N HIS A 160 -11.27 -0.73 19.42
CA HIS A 160 -11.20 -1.42 18.13
C HIS A 160 -12.11 -0.76 17.09
N ARG A 161 -11.77 -0.90 15.81
CA ARG A 161 -12.45 -0.20 14.70
C ARG A 161 -13.93 -0.56 14.59
N ASP A 162 -14.26 -1.84 14.78
CA ASP A 162 -15.63 -2.33 14.85
C ASP A 162 -16.43 -1.67 15.99
N TYR A 163 -15.83 -1.55 17.17
CA TYR A 163 -16.43 -0.86 18.31
C TYR A 163 -16.67 0.62 18.03
N VAL A 164 -15.66 1.35 17.54
CA VAL A 164 -15.79 2.81 17.29
C VAL A 164 -16.79 3.08 16.18
N SER A 165 -16.73 2.36 15.06
CA SER A 165 -17.74 2.46 13.99
C SER A 165 -19.14 2.09 14.49
N GLY A 166 -19.26 1.07 15.34
CA GLY A 166 -20.52 0.71 16.00
C GLY A 166 -21.06 1.81 16.93
N GLN A 167 -20.20 2.53 17.67
CA GLN A 167 -20.64 3.69 18.44
C GLN A 167 -21.11 4.85 17.55
N MET A 168 -20.44 5.09 16.41
CA MET A 168 -20.89 6.09 15.44
C MET A 168 -22.27 5.79 14.86
N TRP A 169 -22.60 4.50 14.64
CA TRP A 169 -23.95 4.10 14.21
C TRP A 169 -25.02 4.35 15.25
N LYS A 170 -24.74 4.09 16.53
CA LYS A 170 -25.66 4.44 17.62
C LYS A 170 -25.91 5.96 17.68
N GLU A 171 -24.88 6.78 17.45
CA GLU A 171 -25.06 8.24 17.38
C GLU A 171 -25.92 8.65 16.16
N LYS A 172 -25.71 8.01 15.01
CA LYS A 172 -26.55 8.23 13.82
C LYS A 172 -28.02 7.86 14.07
N GLU A 173 -28.30 6.76 14.76
CA GLU A 173 -29.66 6.35 15.17
C GLU A 173 -30.31 7.37 16.11
N LYS A 174 -29.53 7.96 17.02
CA LYS A 174 -29.96 9.07 17.88
C LYS A 174 -30.09 10.41 17.16
N LYS A 175 -29.85 10.45 15.84
CA LYS A 175 -29.81 11.67 15.02
C LYS A 175 -28.72 12.66 15.44
N LYS A 176 -27.66 12.18 16.10
CA LYS A 176 -26.52 12.99 16.54
C LYS A 176 -25.39 12.99 15.51
N TRP A 177 -25.67 13.56 14.34
CA TRP A 177 -24.74 13.62 13.19
C TRP A 177 -24.63 15.07 12.69
N PRO A 178 -23.47 15.56 12.19
CA PRO A 178 -22.24 14.83 11.86
C PRO A 178 -21.30 14.58 13.04
N ILE A 179 -20.43 13.58 12.88
CA ILE A 179 -19.31 13.30 13.78
C ILE A 179 -18.07 14.10 13.34
N ARG A 180 -17.40 14.71 14.31
CA ARG A 180 -16.18 15.50 14.14
C ARG A 180 -15.02 14.82 14.86
N LEU A 181 -13.90 14.67 14.17
CA LEU A 181 -12.60 14.49 14.82
C LEU A 181 -12.05 15.85 15.20
N VAL A 182 -11.60 16.01 16.44
CA VAL A 182 -11.08 17.27 16.99
C VAL A 182 -9.71 17.03 17.60
N LEU A 183 -8.68 17.68 17.05
CA LEU A 183 -7.32 17.71 17.60
C LEU A 183 -7.02 19.11 18.15
N ASN A 184 -6.49 19.19 19.37
CA ASN A 184 -5.96 20.45 19.91
C ASN A 184 -4.57 20.77 19.35
N SER A 185 -4.05 21.95 19.70
CA SER A 185 -2.75 22.42 19.22
C SER A 185 -1.60 21.46 19.57
N LYS A 186 -1.61 20.86 20.77
CA LYS A 186 -0.59 19.91 21.20
C LYS A 186 -0.55 18.67 20.29
N ALA A 187 -1.69 18.04 20.06
CA ALA A 187 -1.80 16.88 19.18
C ALA A 187 -1.49 17.24 17.72
N SER A 188 -1.98 18.38 17.24
CA SER A 188 -1.74 18.82 15.86
C SER A 188 -0.27 19.15 15.60
N ASN A 189 0.47 19.68 16.59
CA ASN A 189 1.89 19.98 16.42
C ASN A 189 2.75 18.71 16.29
N ILE A 190 2.41 17.64 17.01
CA ILE A 190 3.07 16.32 16.85
C ILE A 190 2.74 15.74 15.47
N LEU A 191 1.50 15.94 15.02
CA LEU A 191 0.98 15.42 13.75
C LEU A 191 0.96 16.47 12.65
N ASP A 192 1.92 17.42 12.66
CA ASP A 192 1.95 18.58 11.77
C ASP A 192 1.77 18.15 10.30
N PHE A 193 2.54 17.14 9.87
CA PHE A 193 2.44 16.53 8.55
C PHE A 193 0.99 16.14 8.21
N HIS A 194 0.30 15.42 9.10
CA HIS A 194 -1.07 14.96 8.82
C HIS A 194 -2.04 16.14 8.75
N THR A 195 -1.93 17.09 9.68
CA THR A 195 -2.85 18.23 9.73
C THR A 195 -2.68 19.15 8.52
N ARG A 196 -1.44 19.46 8.11
CA ARG A 196 -1.17 20.18 6.86
C ARG A 196 -1.66 19.40 5.65
N HIS A 197 -1.36 18.11 5.57
CA HIS A 197 -1.77 17.26 4.45
C HIS A 197 -3.28 17.24 4.25
N TYR A 198 -4.05 17.06 5.32
CA TYR A 198 -5.51 17.04 5.25
C TYR A 198 -6.11 18.44 5.05
N SER A 199 -5.49 19.48 5.60
CA SER A 199 -5.94 20.86 5.40
C SER A 199 -5.68 21.39 3.98
N GLY A 200 -4.53 21.08 3.38
CA GLY A 200 -4.22 21.42 1.99
C GLY A 200 -5.22 20.81 1.01
N ARG A 201 -5.72 19.60 1.31
CA ARG A 201 -6.81 18.94 0.58
C ARG A 201 -8.22 19.49 0.89
N GLY A 202 -8.36 20.41 1.84
CA GLY A 202 -9.65 20.95 2.27
C GLY A 202 -10.51 20.00 3.11
N LEU A 203 -9.93 18.88 3.58
CA LEU A 203 -10.61 17.85 4.37
C LEU A 203 -10.61 18.13 5.87
N MET A 204 -9.73 19.03 6.33
CA MET A 204 -9.55 19.40 7.72
C MET A 204 -9.42 20.92 7.87
N LYS A 205 -10.10 21.52 8.84
CA LYS A 205 -10.12 22.97 9.07
C LYS A 205 -9.48 23.33 10.41
N LYS A 206 -8.65 24.36 10.40
CA LYS A 206 -8.14 25.00 11.61
C LYS A 206 -9.14 26.05 12.09
N MET A 207 -9.48 26.03 13.38
CA MET A 207 -10.44 26.97 13.98
C MET A 207 -10.18 27.14 15.48
N THR A 208 -10.61 28.25 16.06
CA THR A 208 -10.64 28.47 17.51
C THR A 208 -11.73 27.62 18.18
N GLY A 209 -11.65 27.39 19.49
CA GLY A 209 -12.73 26.67 20.18
C GLY A 209 -14.07 27.43 20.20
N ALA A 210 -14.07 28.76 20.13
CA ALA A 210 -15.28 29.57 19.96
C ALA A 210 -15.94 29.32 18.60
N GLU A 211 -15.15 29.26 17.52
CA GLU A 211 -15.63 28.88 16.19
C GLU A 211 -16.14 27.45 16.15
N LEU A 212 -15.45 26.51 16.81
CA LEU A 212 -15.90 25.11 16.93
C LEU A 212 -17.25 25.01 17.67
N ALA A 213 -17.40 25.70 18.80
CA ALA A 213 -18.65 25.72 19.55
C ALA A 213 -19.80 26.29 18.71
N LYS A 214 -19.52 27.33 17.92
CA LYS A 214 -20.49 27.93 16.98
C LYS A 214 -20.83 26.99 15.82
N GLU A 215 -19.85 26.29 15.25
CA GLU A 215 -20.06 25.33 14.15
C GLU A 215 -20.90 24.12 14.61
N ILE A 216 -20.66 23.64 15.82
CA ILE A 216 -21.47 22.57 16.44
C ILE A 216 -22.86 23.09 16.79
N GLY A 217 -22.97 24.33 17.28
CA GLY A 217 -24.22 24.91 17.78
C GLY A 217 -24.50 24.58 19.24
N CYS A 218 -23.53 24.04 19.99
CA CYS A 218 -23.68 23.69 21.40
C CYS A 218 -23.42 24.86 22.37
N GLY A 219 -22.73 25.91 21.90
CA GLY A 219 -22.28 27.03 22.73
C GLY A 219 -21.03 26.73 23.54
N GLU A 220 -20.24 27.76 23.85
CA GLU A 220 -18.92 27.59 24.48
C GLU A 220 -18.98 26.92 25.86
N ALA A 221 -20.03 27.18 26.64
CA ALA A 221 -20.19 26.58 27.97
C ALA A 221 -20.36 25.06 27.90
N ALA A 222 -21.11 24.54 26.92
CA ALA A 222 -21.31 23.11 26.74
C ALA A 222 -20.03 22.44 26.25
N LEU A 223 -19.34 23.03 25.27
CA LEU A 223 -18.06 22.52 24.77
C LEU A 223 -17.00 22.50 25.88
N ARG A 224 -16.92 23.58 26.67
CA ARG A 224 -16.04 23.67 27.83
C ARG A 224 -16.29 22.55 28.83
N LYS A 225 -17.57 22.29 29.14
CA LYS A 225 -17.95 21.18 30.01
C LYS A 225 -17.47 19.83 29.47
N THR A 226 -17.62 19.56 28.17
CA THR A 226 -17.10 18.33 27.54
C THR A 226 -15.58 18.21 27.72
N PHE A 227 -14.83 19.29 27.49
CA PHE A 227 -13.38 19.28 27.62
C PHE A 227 -12.92 19.14 29.08
N ASP A 228 -13.55 19.86 30.01
CA ASP A 228 -13.24 19.79 31.44
C ASP A 228 -13.54 18.39 32.00
N ASP A 229 -14.66 17.77 31.59
CA ASP A 229 -14.96 16.38 31.95
C ASP A 229 -13.93 15.41 31.37
N TYR A 230 -13.51 15.58 30.11
CA TYR A 230 -12.47 14.76 29.50
C TYR A 230 -11.11 14.91 30.19
N ASN A 231 -10.72 16.14 30.54
CA ASN A 231 -9.51 16.43 31.30
C ASN A 231 -9.54 15.78 32.69
N ALA A 232 -10.65 15.91 33.42
CA ALA A 232 -10.80 15.31 34.74
C ALA A 232 -10.72 13.77 34.69
N ILE A 233 -11.28 13.16 33.64
CA ILE A 233 -11.13 11.71 33.41
C ILE A 233 -9.67 11.35 33.15
N GLY A 234 -8.98 12.07 32.26
CA GLY A 234 -7.57 11.82 31.95
C GLY A 234 -6.61 12.04 33.12
N GLU A 235 -6.97 12.90 34.07
CA GLU A 235 -6.26 13.10 35.34
C GLU A 235 -6.60 12.04 36.41
N GLY A 236 -7.49 11.08 36.11
CA GLY A 236 -7.92 10.03 37.03
C GLY A 236 -8.89 10.51 38.11
N LYS A 237 -9.46 11.72 37.99
CA LYS A 237 -10.43 12.28 38.96
C LYS A 237 -11.83 11.69 38.80
N LYS A 238 -12.14 11.10 37.64
CA LYS A 238 -13.42 10.45 37.31
C LYS A 238 -13.16 9.22 36.42
N PRO A 239 -13.98 8.16 36.50
CA PRO A 239 -13.90 7.05 35.56
C PRO A 239 -14.38 7.47 34.16
N ASP A 240 -13.76 6.95 33.10
CA ASP A 240 -14.27 7.13 31.73
C ASP A 240 -15.52 6.26 31.50
N PRO A 241 -16.63 6.81 30.97
CA PRO A 241 -17.86 6.05 30.73
C PRO A 241 -17.72 4.86 29.77
N TRP A 242 -16.68 4.86 28.93
CA TRP A 242 -16.40 3.84 27.93
C TRP A 242 -15.16 3.00 28.25
N GLY A 243 -14.56 3.21 29.43
CA GLY A 243 -13.39 2.47 29.88
C GLY A 243 -12.08 2.88 29.20
N LYS A 244 -12.00 4.09 28.62
CA LYS A 244 -10.77 4.63 28.04
C LYS A 244 -9.63 4.68 29.06
N LYS A 245 -8.47 4.15 28.67
CA LYS A 245 -7.29 4.04 29.56
C LYS A 245 -6.15 4.99 29.22
N PHE A 246 -5.97 5.33 27.94
CA PHE A 246 -4.84 6.12 27.46
C PHE A 246 -5.31 7.48 26.97
N PHE A 247 -4.59 8.51 27.41
CA PHE A 247 -4.85 9.91 27.12
C PHE A 247 -3.54 10.60 26.77
N HIS A 248 -3.49 11.27 25.63
CA HIS A 248 -2.32 12.02 25.17
C HIS A 248 -2.72 13.48 24.95
N ASN A 249 -1.72 14.37 25.03
CA ASN A 249 -1.85 15.79 24.67
C ASN A 249 -2.93 16.59 25.41
N LEU A 250 -3.20 16.23 26.67
CA LEU A 250 -4.05 17.00 27.60
C LEU A 250 -3.36 18.29 28.11
N PRO A 251 -4.12 19.26 28.65
CA PRO A 251 -5.59 19.35 28.64
C PRO A 251 -6.14 19.90 27.31
N MET A 252 -7.41 19.58 27.03
CA MET A 252 -8.23 20.25 26.03
C MET A 252 -8.80 21.55 26.63
N LYS A 253 -8.69 22.69 25.95
CA LYS A 253 -9.20 23.98 26.42
C LYS A 253 -9.95 24.69 25.31
N VAL A 254 -11.10 25.30 25.60
CA VAL A 254 -11.88 26.01 24.56
C VAL A 254 -11.10 27.21 23.98
N GLU A 255 -10.16 27.77 24.75
CA GLU A 255 -9.27 28.84 24.29
C GLU A 255 -8.20 28.35 23.30
N ASP A 256 -8.06 27.04 23.11
CA ASP A 256 -7.07 26.46 22.20
C ASP A 256 -7.50 26.62 20.73
N THR A 257 -6.55 26.36 19.84
CA THR A 257 -6.80 26.16 18.42
C THR A 257 -6.96 24.68 18.12
N PHE A 258 -7.92 24.37 17.25
CA PHE A 258 -8.31 23.03 16.89
C PHE A 258 -8.18 22.77 15.40
N TYR A 259 -7.80 21.55 15.06
CA TYR A 259 -7.97 20.99 13.73
C TYR A 259 -9.16 20.03 13.74
N VAL A 260 -10.12 20.29 12.85
CA VAL A 260 -11.43 19.63 12.86
C VAL A 260 -11.74 19.05 11.49
N ALA A 261 -12.20 17.80 11.46
CA ALA A 261 -12.60 17.13 10.23
C ALA A 261 -13.85 16.28 10.44
N LEU A 262 -14.69 16.20 9.41
CA LEU A 262 -15.91 15.41 9.42
C LEU A 262 -15.59 13.94 9.11
N MET A 263 -16.20 13.03 9.87
CA MET A 263 -15.91 11.60 9.83
C MET A 263 -17.13 10.76 9.47
N GLU A 264 -16.92 9.72 8.69
CA GLU A 264 -17.86 8.62 8.53
C GLU A 264 -17.18 7.24 8.54
N PRO A 265 -17.89 6.18 8.93
CA PRO A 265 -17.40 4.82 8.76
C PRO A 265 -17.30 4.42 7.29
N VAL A 266 -16.19 3.78 6.91
CA VAL A 266 -15.83 3.45 5.52
C VAL A 266 -15.28 2.04 5.39
N LEU A 267 -15.56 1.36 4.28
CA LEU A 267 -14.90 0.11 3.88
C LEU A 267 -13.40 0.35 3.72
N HIS A 268 -12.59 -0.50 4.35
CA HIS A 268 -11.15 -0.26 4.40
C HIS A 268 -10.30 -1.48 4.08
N PHE A 269 -10.61 -2.65 4.65
CA PHE A 269 -9.75 -3.83 4.51
C PHE A 269 -10.59 -5.12 4.55
N THR A 270 -10.23 -6.12 3.76
CA THR A 270 -10.84 -7.45 3.75
C THR A 270 -9.90 -8.46 4.42
N MET A 271 -10.22 -8.87 5.65
CA MET A 271 -9.42 -9.86 6.38
C MET A 271 -9.69 -11.28 5.88
N GLY A 272 -10.90 -11.51 5.39
CA GLY A 272 -11.23 -12.69 4.61
C GLY A 272 -10.50 -12.72 3.29
N GLY A 273 -10.17 -13.92 2.83
CA GLY A 273 -9.43 -14.10 1.58
C GLY A 273 -9.20 -15.58 1.27
N ILE A 274 -8.22 -15.83 0.41
CA ILE A 274 -7.83 -17.20 0.06
C ILE A 274 -7.03 -17.83 1.20
N GLU A 275 -7.41 -19.04 1.58
CA GLU A 275 -6.72 -19.77 2.63
C GLU A 275 -5.34 -20.23 2.17
N ILE A 276 -4.34 -19.94 3.00
CA ILE A 276 -2.95 -20.34 2.80
C ILE A 276 -2.44 -21.08 4.03
N ASN A 277 -1.42 -21.93 3.84
CA ASN A 277 -0.65 -22.47 4.97
C ASN A 277 0.48 -21.51 5.40
N ASP A 278 1.29 -21.95 6.37
CA ASP A 278 2.46 -21.23 6.89
C ASP A 278 3.58 -20.99 5.86
N LYS A 279 3.51 -21.66 4.71
CA LYS A 279 4.41 -21.49 3.55
C LYS A 279 3.77 -20.68 2.42
N ALA A 280 2.68 -19.98 2.69
CA ALA A 280 1.92 -19.19 1.72
C ALA A 280 1.38 -20.01 0.52
N GLN A 281 1.28 -21.34 0.64
CA GLN A 281 0.70 -22.18 -0.41
C GLN A 281 -0.82 -22.09 -0.34
N VAL A 282 -1.46 -21.88 -1.49
CA VAL A 282 -2.92 -21.81 -1.60
C VAL A 282 -3.52 -23.20 -1.34
N LEU A 283 -4.53 -23.26 -0.47
CA LEU A 283 -5.23 -24.50 -0.13
C LEU A 283 -6.48 -24.67 -0.99
N ASN A 284 -6.70 -25.89 -1.50
CA ASN A 284 -7.91 -26.29 -2.20
C ASN A 284 -9.04 -26.65 -1.21
N SER A 285 -10.21 -27.02 -1.74
CA SER A 285 -11.39 -27.43 -0.95
C SER A 285 -11.15 -28.63 -0.02
N GLU A 286 -10.15 -29.47 -0.29
CA GLU A 286 -9.73 -30.58 0.58
C GLU A 286 -8.68 -30.16 1.63
N LYS A 287 -8.39 -28.86 1.75
CA LYS A 287 -7.33 -28.29 2.60
C LYS A 287 -5.92 -28.77 2.23
N LYS A 288 -5.73 -29.22 0.99
CA LYS A 288 -4.42 -29.60 0.44
C LYS A 288 -3.85 -28.44 -0.39
N PRO A 289 -2.52 -28.24 -0.38
CA PRO A 289 -1.92 -27.21 -1.21
C PRO A 289 -2.05 -27.55 -2.70
N PHE A 290 -2.29 -26.53 -3.53
CA PHE A 290 -2.03 -26.63 -4.97
C PHE A 290 -0.52 -26.74 -5.22
N ASP A 291 -0.12 -27.52 -6.21
CA ASP A 291 1.29 -27.62 -6.60
C ASP A 291 1.67 -26.40 -7.46
N GLY A 292 2.66 -25.62 -7.02
CA GLY A 292 3.16 -24.46 -7.75
C GLY A 292 2.37 -23.15 -7.59
N LEU A 293 1.47 -23.06 -6.60
CA LEU A 293 0.62 -21.88 -6.37
C LEU A 293 0.75 -21.30 -4.96
N PHE A 294 1.02 -20.00 -4.90
CA PHE A 294 1.22 -19.26 -3.66
C PHE A 294 0.41 -17.95 -3.67
N ALA A 295 0.08 -17.43 -2.49
CA ALA A 295 -0.59 -16.14 -2.38
C ALA A 295 -0.17 -15.37 -1.12
N CYS A 296 -0.20 -14.04 -1.19
CA CYS A 296 0.20 -13.17 -0.09
C CYS A 296 -0.52 -11.82 -0.08
N GLY A 297 -0.31 -11.05 0.99
CA GLY A 297 -0.97 -9.77 1.21
C GLY A 297 -2.46 -9.91 1.54
N GLU A 298 -3.24 -8.88 1.26
CA GLU A 298 -4.69 -8.85 1.52
C GLU A 298 -5.50 -9.84 0.66
N LEU A 299 -4.87 -10.46 -0.35
CA LEU A 299 -5.47 -11.57 -1.08
C LEU A 299 -5.72 -12.77 -0.14
N ALA A 300 -4.78 -13.02 0.76
CA ALA A 300 -4.79 -14.17 1.66
C ALA A 300 -5.61 -13.89 2.92
N GLY A 301 -6.41 -14.88 3.33
CA GLY A 301 -7.23 -14.84 4.54
C GLY A 301 -6.56 -15.53 5.74
N GLY A 302 -7.14 -15.33 6.93
CA GLY A 302 -6.75 -16.04 8.17
C GLY A 302 -5.66 -15.36 9.00
N VAL A 303 -4.86 -14.46 8.42
CA VAL A 303 -3.76 -13.75 9.13
C VAL A 303 -4.29 -12.77 10.19
N HIS A 304 -5.43 -12.13 9.92
CA HIS A 304 -5.97 -11.05 10.74
C HIS A 304 -7.24 -11.44 11.51
N GLY A 305 -7.78 -12.64 11.27
CA GLY A 305 -9.02 -13.12 11.86
C GLY A 305 -10.17 -12.12 11.75
N ALA A 306 -10.90 -11.91 12.85
CA ALA A 306 -12.11 -11.10 12.86
C ALA A 306 -11.87 -9.59 12.70
N ASN A 307 -10.73 -9.06 13.13
CA ASN A 307 -10.46 -7.61 13.10
C ASN A 307 -8.96 -7.32 13.02
N ARG A 308 -8.54 -6.64 11.95
CA ARG A 308 -7.15 -6.24 11.74
C ARG A 308 -6.74 -5.08 12.65
N LEU A 309 -5.58 -5.18 13.28
CA LEU A 309 -4.97 -4.08 14.05
C LEU A 309 -4.35 -3.02 13.12
N GLY A 310 -4.40 -1.75 13.55
CA GLY A 310 -3.69 -0.65 12.88
C GLY A 310 -2.20 -0.96 12.74
N GLY A 311 -1.61 -0.61 11.59
CA GLY A 311 -0.19 -0.86 11.29
C GLY A 311 0.17 -2.28 10.84
N SER A 312 -0.66 -3.29 11.05
CA SER A 312 -0.28 -4.69 10.74
C SER A 312 -0.36 -5.09 9.26
N SER A 313 -1.09 -4.36 8.41
CA SER A 313 -1.32 -4.75 7.01
C SER A 313 -0.04 -4.69 6.17
N LEU A 314 0.67 -3.55 6.20
CA LEU A 314 1.91 -3.37 5.43
C LEU A 314 3.00 -4.35 5.89
N LEU A 315 3.09 -4.59 7.21
CA LEU A 315 3.96 -5.62 7.75
C LEU A 315 3.59 -7.01 7.20
N GLY A 316 2.29 -7.33 7.16
CA GLY A 316 1.76 -8.55 6.55
C GLY A 316 2.19 -8.70 5.09
N CYS A 317 2.07 -7.65 4.28
CA CYS A 317 2.51 -7.67 2.89
C CYS A 317 4.00 -8.01 2.75
N VAL A 318 4.87 -7.37 3.54
CA VAL A 318 6.33 -7.61 3.47
C VAL A 318 6.68 -9.03 3.92
N VAL A 319 6.13 -9.47 5.07
CA VAL A 319 6.45 -10.78 5.64
C VAL A 319 5.92 -11.90 4.75
N TYR A 320 4.64 -11.90 4.40
CA TYR A 320 4.05 -12.98 3.60
C TYR A 320 4.48 -12.91 2.14
N GLY A 321 4.80 -11.72 1.60
CA GLY A 321 5.43 -11.60 0.29
C GLY A 321 6.78 -12.32 0.23
N ARG A 322 7.61 -12.15 1.27
CA ARG A 322 8.89 -12.86 1.39
C ARG A 322 8.71 -14.35 1.58
N VAL A 323 7.79 -14.79 2.45
CA VAL A 323 7.48 -16.22 2.64
C VAL A 323 7.02 -16.88 1.34
N ALA A 324 6.15 -16.21 0.56
CA ALA A 324 5.69 -16.72 -0.72
C ALA A 324 6.82 -16.83 -1.74
N GLY A 325 7.68 -15.80 -1.84
CA GLY A 325 8.85 -15.83 -2.72
C GLY A 325 9.86 -16.92 -2.36
N ASP A 326 10.17 -17.08 -1.07
CA ASP A 326 11.07 -18.11 -0.56
C ASP A 326 10.50 -19.51 -0.81
N SER A 327 9.20 -19.70 -0.58
CA SER A 327 8.52 -20.99 -0.76
C SER A 327 8.38 -21.38 -2.23
N ALA A 328 8.09 -20.41 -3.12
CA ALA A 328 8.06 -20.62 -4.56
C ALA A 328 9.45 -20.99 -5.11
N SER A 329 10.50 -20.31 -4.63
CA SER A 329 11.89 -20.62 -5.00
C SER A 329 12.31 -22.00 -4.50
N GLN A 330 11.94 -22.36 -3.27
CA GLN A 330 12.19 -23.69 -2.71
C GLN A 330 11.47 -24.78 -3.53
N TYR A 331 10.23 -24.54 -3.95
CA TYR A 331 9.49 -25.47 -4.80
C TYR A 331 10.20 -25.70 -6.13
N LEU A 332 10.60 -24.63 -6.84
CA LEU A 332 11.35 -24.73 -8.09
C LEU A 332 12.65 -25.52 -7.91
N PHE A 333 13.38 -25.26 -6.83
CA PHE A 333 14.61 -25.99 -6.50
C PHE A 333 14.37 -27.49 -6.27
N GLN A 334 13.29 -27.85 -5.57
CA GLN A 334 12.91 -29.25 -5.37
C GLN A 334 12.50 -29.94 -6.67
N GLN A 335 11.83 -29.23 -7.58
CA GLN A 335 11.46 -29.79 -8.88
C GLN A 335 12.70 -30.09 -9.73
N LEU A 336 13.69 -29.20 -9.75
CA LEU A 336 14.98 -29.44 -10.41
C LEU A 336 15.70 -30.68 -9.85
N LEU A 337 15.68 -30.89 -8.54
CA LEU A 337 16.28 -32.08 -7.91
C LEU A 337 15.55 -33.38 -8.27
N LYS A 338 14.21 -33.34 -8.37
CA LYS A 338 13.38 -34.54 -8.59
C LYS A 338 13.32 -34.97 -10.04
N ASN A 339 13.43 -34.05 -10.99
CA ASN A 339 13.31 -34.36 -12.42
C ASN A 339 14.40 -33.69 -13.27
N PRO A 340 15.66 -34.19 -13.20
CA PRO A 340 16.80 -33.61 -13.91
C PRO A 340 16.69 -33.63 -15.44
N ALA A 341 15.78 -34.45 -15.99
CA ALA A 341 15.64 -34.71 -17.42
C ALA A 341 14.49 -33.91 -18.08
N ALA A 342 13.44 -33.54 -17.35
CA ALA A 342 12.34 -32.71 -17.87
C ALA A 342 12.71 -31.23 -18.03
N SER A 343 13.87 -30.84 -17.53
CA SER A 343 14.33 -29.47 -17.46
C SER A 343 15.22 -29.13 -18.67
N SER A 344 14.70 -29.32 -19.89
CA SER A 344 15.40 -28.94 -21.13
C SER A 344 15.62 -27.43 -21.26
N ALA A 345 14.88 -26.61 -20.49
CA ALA A 345 15.14 -25.18 -20.26
C ALA A 345 16.21 -24.90 -19.19
N ALA A 346 16.73 -25.93 -18.50
CA ALA A 346 17.57 -25.82 -17.31
C ALA A 346 19.02 -26.25 -17.52
N GLY A 347 19.57 -26.16 -18.73
CA GLY A 347 21.00 -26.43 -18.95
C GLY A 347 21.88 -25.67 -17.94
N GLY A 348 21.66 -24.36 -17.78
CA GLY A 348 22.41 -23.54 -16.83
C GLY A 348 22.05 -23.74 -15.35
N ALA A 349 20.77 -23.93 -15.01
CA ALA A 349 20.35 -24.09 -13.61
C ALA A 349 20.72 -25.47 -13.06
N GLN A 350 20.54 -26.53 -13.86
CA GLN A 350 20.96 -27.89 -13.52
C GLN A 350 22.49 -28.00 -13.46
N GLN A 351 23.22 -27.34 -14.38
CA GLN A 351 24.68 -27.25 -14.30
C GLN A 351 25.14 -26.58 -13.01
N ARG A 352 24.53 -25.44 -12.63
CA ARG A 352 24.83 -24.78 -11.35
C ARG A 352 24.48 -25.67 -10.16
N LEU A 353 23.38 -26.40 -10.21
CA LEU A 353 23.00 -27.35 -9.16
C LEU A 353 24.01 -28.50 -9.02
N ASN A 354 24.46 -29.06 -10.15
CA ASN A 354 25.48 -30.11 -10.18
C ASN A 354 26.86 -29.62 -9.69
N GLN A 355 27.09 -28.31 -9.64
CA GLN A 355 28.30 -27.73 -9.04
C GLN A 355 28.23 -27.71 -7.50
N ILE A 356 27.05 -27.90 -6.91
CA ILE A 356 26.85 -27.95 -5.47
C ILE A 356 27.04 -29.38 -4.99
N SER A 357 28.09 -29.62 -4.21
CA SER A 357 28.31 -30.90 -3.53
C SER A 357 27.96 -30.75 -2.05
N LEU A 358 27.01 -31.57 -1.59
CA LEU A 358 26.64 -31.67 -0.18
C LEU A 358 27.38 -32.85 0.43
N HIS A 359 28.22 -32.59 1.42
CA HIS A 359 28.91 -33.64 2.17
C HIS A 359 28.36 -33.68 3.61
N ILE A 360 27.81 -34.83 3.98
CA ILE A 360 27.35 -35.14 5.33
C ILE A 360 28.37 -36.11 5.91
N ASP A 361 29.07 -35.71 6.98
CA ASP A 361 30.01 -36.58 7.68
C ASP A 361 29.27 -37.38 8.76
N PRO A 362 29.06 -38.71 8.59
CA PRO A 362 28.39 -39.53 9.58
C PRO A 362 29.15 -39.62 10.91
N ASN A 363 30.45 -39.28 10.94
CA ASN A 363 31.25 -39.22 12.18
C ASN A 363 31.12 -37.88 12.90
N GLN A 364 30.49 -36.86 12.30
CA GLN A 364 30.18 -35.57 12.91
C GLN A 364 28.69 -35.23 12.75
N PRO A 365 27.80 -35.87 13.53
CA PRO A 365 26.35 -35.63 13.45
C PRO A 365 26.02 -34.14 13.57
N GLY A 366 25.23 -33.63 12.61
CA GLY A 366 24.80 -32.22 12.59
C GLY A 366 25.69 -31.27 11.80
N LYS A 367 26.81 -31.74 11.24
CA LYS A 367 27.68 -30.96 10.35
C LYS A 367 27.37 -31.25 8.88
N VAL A 368 26.98 -30.19 8.16
CA VAL A 368 26.79 -30.22 6.70
C VAL A 368 27.82 -29.28 6.09
N SER A 369 28.65 -29.79 5.18
CA SER A 369 29.53 -28.95 4.36
C SER A 369 28.96 -28.83 2.95
N VAL A 370 28.91 -27.59 2.46
CA VAL A 370 28.50 -27.27 1.09
C VAL A 370 29.74 -26.84 0.32
N GLU A 371 30.05 -27.55 -0.76
CA GLU A 371 31.12 -27.22 -1.70
C GLU A 371 30.55 -26.73 -3.02
N TRP A 372 31.17 -25.68 -3.57
CA TRP A 372 30.80 -25.08 -4.86
C TRP A 372 31.94 -25.27 -5.85
N SER A 373 31.71 -26.04 -6.90
CA SER A 373 32.69 -26.29 -7.96
C SER A 373 32.65 -25.16 -8.99
N ALA A 374 33.73 -24.40 -9.17
CA ALA A 374 33.78 -23.39 -10.22
C ALA A 374 33.90 -24.03 -11.63
N PRO A 375 33.43 -23.38 -12.71
CA PRO A 375 33.51 -23.91 -14.08
C PRO A 375 34.93 -24.25 -14.57
N SER A 376 35.97 -23.78 -13.89
CA SER A 376 37.38 -23.97 -14.23
C SER A 376 38.10 -25.09 -13.45
N GLY A 377 37.37 -25.93 -12.70
CA GLY A 377 37.95 -27.07 -11.99
C GLY A 377 38.81 -26.70 -10.78
N LYS A 378 38.80 -25.44 -10.33
CA LYS A 378 39.39 -25.02 -9.05
C LYS A 378 38.30 -24.92 -7.97
N PRO A 379 38.50 -25.51 -6.78
CA PRO A 379 37.55 -25.38 -5.69
C PRO A 379 37.47 -23.93 -5.20
N CYS A 380 36.26 -23.43 -4.99
CA CYS A 380 36.02 -22.12 -4.37
C CYS A 380 35.26 -22.33 -3.06
N ASN A 381 35.83 -21.84 -1.97
CA ASN A 381 35.27 -21.70 -0.61
C ASN A 381 34.34 -22.83 -0.09
N THR A 382 34.88 -23.66 0.81
CA THR A 382 34.10 -24.51 1.71
C THR A 382 33.41 -23.67 2.78
N GLN A 383 32.07 -23.61 2.79
CA GLN A 383 31.32 -23.14 3.96
C GLN A 383 30.79 -24.34 4.75
N SER A 384 31.19 -24.44 6.02
CA SER A 384 30.68 -25.45 6.94
C SER A 384 29.53 -24.84 7.74
N LEU A 385 28.32 -25.37 7.53
CA LEU A 385 27.13 -24.98 8.29
C LEU A 385 26.99 -25.95 9.47
N VAL A 386 27.27 -25.45 10.66
CA VAL A 386 26.99 -26.17 11.92
C VAL A 386 25.60 -25.73 12.38
N THR A 387 24.70 -26.68 12.57
CA THR A 387 23.39 -26.37 13.16
C THR A 387 23.57 -25.93 14.63
N PRO A 388 23.03 -24.78 15.06
CA PRO A 388 23.17 -24.37 16.46
C PRO A 388 22.33 -25.28 17.35
N SER A 389 22.97 -25.94 18.30
CA SER A 389 22.30 -26.60 19.43
C SER A 389 21.54 -25.55 20.23
N THR A 390 20.30 -25.86 20.59
CA THR A 390 19.41 -25.02 21.41
C THR A 390 20.01 -24.70 22.78
N THR A 391 20.71 -23.57 22.88
CA THR A 391 20.91 -22.82 24.13
C THR A 391 21.19 -21.36 23.79
N ALA A 392 20.37 -20.47 24.33
CA ALA A 392 20.40 -19.03 24.12
C ALA A 392 21.69 -18.38 24.67
N SER A 393 22.21 -17.36 23.96
CA SER A 393 22.69 -16.09 24.54
C SER A 393 23.01 -15.07 23.43
N ALA A 394 22.65 -13.82 23.70
CA ALA A 394 22.81 -12.66 22.83
C ALA A 394 24.27 -12.19 22.73
N SER A 395 24.70 -11.68 21.56
CA SER A 395 25.06 -10.28 21.34
C SER A 395 25.94 -10.03 20.09
N THR A 396 25.71 -8.85 19.50
CA THR A 396 26.59 -7.98 18.72
C THR A 396 26.89 -8.22 17.23
N SER A 397 26.58 -7.15 16.51
CA SER A 397 26.81 -6.73 15.13
C SER A 397 28.24 -6.84 14.60
N ALA A 398 28.36 -7.17 13.31
CA ALA A 398 29.52 -6.80 12.49
C ALA A 398 29.07 -6.35 11.09
N SER A 399 29.55 -5.18 10.68
CA SER A 399 29.34 -4.52 9.38
C SER A 399 30.06 -5.24 8.23
N PRO A 400 29.59 -5.15 6.97
CA PRO A 400 30.30 -5.73 5.83
C PRO A 400 31.29 -4.73 5.22
N THR A 401 32.54 -5.16 5.12
CA THR A 401 33.61 -4.54 4.32
C THR A 401 33.40 -4.75 2.83
N SER A 402 33.67 -3.70 2.06
CA SER A 402 33.69 -3.65 0.61
C SER A 402 34.85 -4.46 0.00
N SER A 403 34.57 -5.20 -1.07
CA SER A 403 35.60 -5.69 -1.99
C SER A 403 35.11 -5.59 -3.43
N SER A 404 35.71 -4.65 -4.14
CA SER A 404 35.63 -4.44 -5.58
C SER A 404 36.22 -5.61 -6.36
N SER A 405 35.52 -6.08 -7.40
CA SER A 405 36.17 -6.80 -8.51
C SER A 405 35.50 -6.45 -9.83
N SER A 406 36.30 -5.86 -10.70
CA SER A 406 36.05 -5.42 -12.08
C SER A 406 35.61 -6.56 -13.01
N ALA A 407 34.59 -6.28 -13.84
CA ALA A 407 34.21 -7.10 -14.99
C ALA A 407 34.92 -6.60 -16.26
N PRO A 408 35.38 -7.47 -17.18
CA PRO A 408 35.90 -7.06 -18.48
C PRO A 408 34.75 -6.83 -19.49
N ALA A 409 34.92 -5.78 -20.30
CA ALA A 409 34.08 -5.43 -21.42
C ALA A 409 34.23 -6.40 -22.60
N ALA A 410 33.14 -6.69 -23.30
CA ALA A 410 33.15 -7.20 -24.66
C ALA A 410 32.03 -6.53 -25.47
N SER A 411 32.41 -6.06 -26.64
CA SER A 411 31.69 -5.16 -27.54
C SER A 411 30.90 -5.89 -28.63
N SER A 412 29.71 -5.33 -28.92
CA SER A 412 29.09 -5.06 -30.23
C SER A 412 28.79 -6.18 -31.24
N GLY A 413 27.54 -6.18 -31.74
CA GLY A 413 27.29 -6.30 -33.20
C GLY A 413 25.94 -6.85 -33.67
N ALA A 414 25.09 -5.95 -34.19
CA ALA A 414 23.98 -6.12 -35.17
C ALA A 414 22.68 -6.83 -34.70
N GLY A 415 21.46 -6.43 -35.08
CA GLY A 415 20.95 -5.40 -35.98
C GLY A 415 19.57 -5.80 -36.56
N ALA A 416 18.65 -4.83 -36.59
CA ALA A 416 17.39 -4.73 -37.38
C ALA A 416 16.07 -5.33 -36.85
N GLY A 417 15.02 -4.49 -36.87
CA GLY A 417 13.62 -4.90 -36.89
C GLY A 417 12.62 -3.94 -36.22
N ALA A 418 12.48 -2.71 -36.72
CA ALA A 418 11.49 -1.75 -36.23
C ALA A 418 10.09 -2.04 -36.77
N THR A 419 9.09 -2.13 -35.89
CA THR A 419 7.69 -1.79 -36.18
C THR A 419 7.09 -1.03 -34.99
N SER A 420 6.36 0.02 -35.33
CA SER A 420 5.92 1.13 -34.48
C SER A 420 4.77 0.78 -33.52
N ALA A 421 4.98 1.03 -32.23
CA ALA A 421 3.93 1.24 -31.23
C ALA A 421 4.18 2.60 -30.53
N GLY A 422 3.10 3.30 -30.14
CA GLY A 422 3.16 4.60 -29.47
C GLY A 422 4.01 4.57 -28.20
N PRO A 423 4.47 5.74 -27.70
CA PRO A 423 5.51 5.77 -26.67
C PRO A 423 5.01 5.09 -25.39
N GLU A 424 5.57 3.92 -25.10
CA GLU A 424 5.63 3.43 -23.72
C GLU A 424 6.34 4.49 -22.87
N PRO A 425 5.96 4.65 -21.59
CA PRO A 425 6.72 5.50 -20.68
C PRO A 425 8.02 4.76 -20.34
N VAL A 426 9.01 4.93 -21.22
CA VAL A 426 10.43 4.76 -20.89
C VAL A 426 10.68 5.73 -19.75
N ALA A 427 11.23 5.27 -18.62
CA ALA A 427 11.70 6.17 -17.58
C ALA A 427 12.58 7.22 -18.27
N ALA A 428 12.15 8.48 -18.25
CA ALA A 428 12.92 9.51 -18.92
C ALA A 428 14.28 9.60 -18.24
N ASP A 429 15.33 9.83 -19.02
CA ASP A 429 16.67 10.05 -18.49
C ASP A 429 16.64 11.30 -17.61
N VAL A 430 16.57 11.09 -16.29
CA VAL A 430 16.42 12.14 -15.28
C VAL A 430 17.52 13.19 -15.45
N ALA A 431 18.73 12.77 -15.80
CA ALA A 431 19.88 13.66 -16.02
C ALA A 431 19.69 14.61 -17.21
N ASN A 432 18.79 14.29 -18.15
CA ASN A 432 18.55 15.07 -19.36
C ASN A 432 17.18 15.78 -19.36
N PHE A 433 16.37 15.63 -18.31
CA PHE A 433 15.06 16.27 -18.24
C PHE A 433 15.19 17.80 -18.17
N LYS A 434 14.41 18.49 -19.02
CA LYS A 434 14.31 19.95 -19.07
C LYS A 434 12.85 20.39 -19.12
N VAL A 435 12.52 21.38 -18.30
CA VAL A 435 11.20 22.04 -18.34
C VAL A 435 11.09 22.86 -19.62
N PRO A 436 10.02 22.73 -20.43
CA PRO A 436 9.82 23.54 -21.62
C PRO A 436 9.80 25.04 -21.29
N GLU A 437 10.39 25.85 -22.18
CA GLU A 437 10.46 27.31 -22.02
C GLU A 437 9.10 28.02 -22.17
N LYS A 438 8.05 27.28 -22.55
CA LYS A 438 6.70 27.83 -22.67
C LYS A 438 6.21 28.31 -21.30
N GLU A 439 5.72 29.54 -21.25
CA GLU A 439 5.28 30.17 -20.00
C GLU A 439 3.76 30.25 -19.93
N PHE A 440 3.22 30.00 -18.74
CA PHE A 440 1.79 30.12 -18.43
C PHE A 440 1.58 30.97 -17.19
N THR A 441 0.52 31.78 -17.15
CA THR A 441 0.14 32.49 -15.93
C THR A 441 -0.72 31.62 -15.02
N MET A 442 -0.77 31.92 -13.73
CA MET A 442 -1.63 31.17 -12.80
C MET A 442 -3.12 31.35 -13.12
N GLU A 443 -3.51 32.46 -13.74
CA GLU A 443 -4.88 32.66 -14.23
C GLU A 443 -5.22 31.76 -15.43
N GLU A 444 -4.23 31.39 -16.25
CA GLU A 444 -4.41 30.41 -17.31
C GLU A 444 -4.57 29.02 -16.70
N VAL A 445 -3.65 28.61 -15.82
CA VAL A 445 -3.72 27.33 -15.10
C VAL A 445 -5.06 27.17 -14.38
N ALA A 446 -5.56 28.22 -13.71
CA ALA A 446 -6.80 28.19 -12.96
C ALA A 446 -8.07 27.91 -13.81
N LYS A 447 -8.00 28.06 -15.14
CA LYS A 447 -9.10 27.71 -16.06
C LYS A 447 -9.22 26.20 -16.26
N HIS A 448 -8.12 25.47 -16.13
CA HIS A 448 -8.02 24.02 -16.30
C HIS A 448 -8.28 23.32 -14.95
N ASN A 449 -9.53 23.41 -14.49
CA ASN A 449 -9.95 22.99 -13.15
C ASN A 449 -11.08 21.94 -13.13
N LYS A 450 -11.25 21.19 -14.23
CA LYS A 450 -12.28 20.17 -14.41
C LYS A 450 -11.67 18.79 -14.52
N LYS A 451 -12.49 17.75 -14.33
CA LYS A 451 -12.02 16.35 -14.40
C LYS A 451 -11.53 15.93 -15.79
N ASP A 452 -12.03 16.58 -16.83
CA ASP A 452 -11.69 16.38 -18.24
C ASP A 452 -10.79 17.49 -18.80
N ASP A 453 -10.33 18.41 -17.94
CA ASP A 453 -9.44 19.52 -18.29
C ASP A 453 -8.72 20.02 -17.02
N LEU A 454 -7.56 19.43 -16.71
CA LEU A 454 -6.92 19.51 -15.40
C LEU A 454 -5.43 19.82 -15.49
N TRP A 455 -5.04 21.03 -15.09
CA TRP A 455 -3.63 21.39 -14.94
C TRP A 455 -3.25 21.61 -13.48
N ILE A 456 -2.00 21.31 -13.15
CA ILE A 456 -1.40 21.50 -11.81
C ILE A 456 -0.02 22.13 -11.98
N VAL A 457 0.35 22.98 -11.01
CA VAL A 457 1.72 23.50 -10.88
C VAL A 457 2.44 22.82 -9.73
N VAL A 458 3.71 22.45 -9.93
CA VAL A 458 4.62 22.00 -8.87
C VAL A 458 5.98 22.66 -9.08
N LYS A 459 6.50 23.36 -8.06
CA LYS A 459 7.81 24.03 -8.08
C LYS A 459 8.01 24.90 -9.32
N GLY A 460 6.97 25.64 -9.72
CA GLY A 460 6.97 26.49 -10.92
C GLY A 460 6.85 25.73 -12.25
N VAL A 461 6.76 24.40 -12.25
CA VAL A 461 6.53 23.56 -13.43
C VAL A 461 5.03 23.37 -13.66
N VAL A 462 4.57 23.61 -14.88
CA VAL A 462 3.17 23.45 -15.29
C VAL A 462 2.99 22.10 -15.95
N MET A 463 2.05 21.30 -15.45
CA MET A 463 1.75 19.96 -15.95
C MET A 463 0.28 19.85 -16.36
N ASP A 464 0.04 19.27 -17.53
CA ASP A 464 -1.30 18.87 -17.98
C ASP A 464 -1.55 17.41 -17.61
N VAL A 465 -2.29 17.17 -16.52
CA VAL A 465 -2.51 15.82 -16.01
C VAL A 465 -3.81 15.21 -16.55
N THR A 466 -4.50 15.85 -17.49
CA THR A 466 -5.83 15.45 -18.00
C THR A 466 -5.85 14.00 -18.49
N ASN A 467 -4.82 13.59 -19.22
CA ASN A 467 -4.71 12.22 -19.77
C ASN A 467 -3.82 11.29 -18.92
N TRP A 468 -3.54 11.67 -17.67
CA TRP A 468 -2.64 10.94 -16.77
C TRP A 468 -3.31 10.59 -15.43
N LEU A 469 -4.59 10.91 -15.27
CA LEU A 469 -5.34 10.69 -14.01
C LEU A 469 -5.31 9.25 -13.52
N ASP A 470 -5.40 8.29 -14.45
CA ASP A 470 -5.38 6.85 -14.16
C ASP A 470 -3.97 6.28 -14.00
N GLU A 471 -2.93 7.04 -14.39
CA GLU A 471 -1.53 6.65 -14.26
C GLU A 471 -0.94 7.09 -12.91
N HIS A 472 -1.56 8.06 -12.23
CA HIS A 472 -1.11 8.51 -10.92
C HIS A 472 -1.28 7.40 -9.85
N PRO A 473 -0.19 6.94 -9.18
CA PRO A 473 -0.27 5.84 -8.21
C PRO A 473 -1.21 6.11 -7.02
N GLY A 474 -1.38 7.38 -6.63
CA GLY A 474 -2.34 7.78 -5.59
C GLY A 474 -3.79 7.89 -6.06
N GLY A 475 -4.07 7.59 -7.34
CA GLY A 475 -5.36 7.74 -8.01
C GLY A 475 -5.71 9.19 -8.35
N ALA A 476 -6.70 9.35 -9.23
CA ALA A 476 -7.15 10.65 -9.73
C ALA A 476 -7.65 11.60 -8.61
N GLN A 477 -8.26 11.04 -7.55
CA GLN A 477 -8.79 11.84 -6.44
C GLN A 477 -7.70 12.65 -5.72
N ALA A 478 -6.46 12.16 -5.71
CA ALA A 478 -5.33 12.89 -5.14
C ALA A 478 -5.02 14.17 -5.91
N LEU A 479 -5.25 14.19 -7.23
CA LEU A 479 -5.04 15.32 -8.13
C LEU A 479 -6.23 16.29 -8.08
N PHE A 480 -7.45 15.78 -7.91
CA PHE A 480 -8.67 16.61 -7.88
C PHE A 480 -8.72 17.63 -6.74
N SER A 481 -7.90 17.46 -5.69
CA SER A 481 -7.78 18.43 -4.60
C SER A 481 -7.14 19.76 -5.05
N HIS A 482 -6.38 19.74 -6.15
CA HIS A 482 -5.51 20.84 -6.59
C HIS A 482 -5.73 21.26 -8.05
N MET A 483 -6.89 20.95 -8.63
CA MET A 483 -7.20 21.28 -10.02
C MET A 483 -7.10 22.78 -10.29
N GLY A 484 -6.28 23.16 -11.26
CA GLY A 484 -6.01 24.54 -11.64
C GLY A 484 -5.23 25.33 -10.57
N ARG A 485 -4.43 24.65 -9.74
CA ARG A 485 -3.70 25.27 -8.63
C ARG A 485 -2.25 24.82 -8.56
N ASP A 486 -1.49 25.55 -7.75
CA ASP A 486 -0.18 25.12 -7.27
C ASP A 486 -0.36 24.06 -6.19
N ALA A 487 0.33 22.93 -6.35
CA ALA A 487 0.35 21.77 -5.46
C ALA A 487 1.77 21.48 -4.92
N THR A 488 2.67 22.48 -4.96
CA THR A 488 4.07 22.32 -4.55
C THR A 488 4.21 21.78 -3.14
N GLU A 489 3.50 22.36 -2.17
CA GLU A 489 3.60 21.93 -0.77
C GLU A 489 3.17 20.47 -0.61
N GLU A 490 2.05 20.07 -1.21
CA GLU A 490 1.55 18.69 -1.13
C GLU A 490 2.42 17.70 -1.91
N PHE A 491 3.05 18.15 -2.99
CA PHE A 491 4.01 17.35 -3.72
C PHE A 491 5.22 17.05 -2.84
N GLU A 492 5.87 18.07 -2.27
CA GLU A 492 7.06 17.94 -1.41
C GLU A 492 6.82 17.08 -0.16
N MET A 493 5.57 17.05 0.32
CA MET A 493 5.20 16.20 1.46
C MET A 493 5.24 14.70 1.14
N LEU A 494 5.06 14.31 -0.12
CA LEU A 494 4.85 12.91 -0.52
C LEU A 494 5.84 12.39 -1.56
N HIS A 495 6.54 13.29 -2.25
CA HIS A 495 7.36 12.99 -3.41
C HIS A 495 8.69 13.74 -3.32
N ASP A 496 9.74 13.08 -3.78
CA ASP A 496 11.01 13.73 -4.11
C ASP A 496 10.92 14.36 -5.51
N ASP A 497 11.76 15.36 -5.77
CA ASP A 497 11.75 16.15 -7.01
C ASP A 497 12.00 15.30 -8.27
N GLU A 498 12.80 14.23 -8.15
CA GLU A 498 13.07 13.26 -9.21
C GLU A 498 11.81 12.58 -9.77
N VAL A 499 10.68 12.59 -9.03
CA VAL A 499 9.43 11.95 -9.47
C VAL A 499 8.88 12.59 -10.74
N ILE A 500 8.97 13.92 -10.88
CA ILE A 500 8.48 14.61 -12.08
C ILE A 500 9.32 14.24 -13.31
N PRO A 501 10.65 14.42 -13.31
CA PRO A 501 11.52 13.96 -14.38
C PRO A 501 11.32 12.49 -14.72
N LYS A 502 11.21 11.62 -13.72
CA LYS A 502 11.20 10.17 -13.94
C LYS A 502 9.87 9.64 -14.48
N TYR A 503 8.74 10.11 -13.95
CA TYR A 503 7.42 9.51 -14.24
C TYR A 503 6.45 10.44 -14.95
N ALA A 504 6.65 11.76 -14.86
CA ALA A 504 5.71 12.76 -15.36
C ALA A 504 6.33 13.68 -16.43
N ALA A 505 7.54 13.41 -16.92
CA ALA A 505 8.18 14.27 -17.92
C ALA A 505 7.32 14.49 -19.17
N GLY A 506 6.58 13.47 -19.62
CA GLY A 506 5.73 13.54 -20.80
C GLY A 506 4.49 14.45 -20.67
N ILE A 507 4.12 14.82 -19.44
CA ILE A 507 2.96 15.69 -19.16
C ILE A 507 3.36 17.11 -18.75
N VAL A 508 4.66 17.40 -18.70
CA VAL A 508 5.18 18.73 -18.42
C VAL A 508 5.04 19.60 -19.66
N ILE A 509 4.25 20.67 -19.56
CA ILE A 509 3.91 21.54 -20.70
C ILE A 509 4.66 22.87 -20.70
N GLY A 510 5.27 23.25 -19.57
CA GLY A 510 6.06 24.48 -19.45
C GLY A 510 6.29 24.91 -18.00
N ARG A 511 6.45 26.22 -17.80
CA ARG A 511 6.70 26.83 -16.48
C ARG A 511 5.77 28.00 -16.20
N VAL A 512 5.66 28.38 -14.93
CA VAL A 512 4.90 29.56 -14.51
C VAL A 512 5.65 30.83 -14.93
N LYS A 513 4.93 31.75 -15.57
CA LYS A 513 5.48 33.02 -16.06
C LYS A 513 6.11 33.82 -14.91
N GLY A 514 7.38 34.19 -15.08
CA GLY A 514 8.12 34.96 -14.07
C GLY A 514 8.59 34.15 -12.86
N GLN A 515 8.45 32.82 -12.88
CA GLN A 515 9.02 31.92 -11.87
C GLN A 515 10.06 31.01 -12.51
N THR A 516 11.18 30.83 -11.82
CA THR A 516 12.19 29.83 -12.19
C THR A 516 11.80 28.49 -11.57
N PRO A 517 11.66 27.41 -12.36
CA PRO A 517 11.42 26.08 -11.81
C PRO A 517 12.51 25.68 -10.80
N SER A 518 12.10 25.08 -9.68
CA SER A 518 13.00 24.80 -8.54
C SER A 518 13.11 23.31 -8.20
N LEU A 519 12.96 22.44 -9.20
CA LEU A 519 13.16 20.99 -9.04
C LEU A 519 14.66 20.65 -8.88
N GLU A 520 14.99 19.80 -7.90
CA GLU A 520 16.35 19.30 -7.62
C GLU A 520 16.45 17.80 -7.95
N TYR A 521 17.12 17.43 -9.05
CA TYR A 521 17.26 16.04 -9.52
C TYR A 521 18.53 15.81 -10.34
#